data_AF-A0A6J7ZN65-F1
#
_entry.id   AF-A0A6J7ZN65-F1
#
_cell.length_a   1.000
_cell.length_b   1.000
_cell.length_c   1.000
_cell.angle_alpha   90.00
_cell.angle_beta   90.00
_cell.angle_gamma   90.00
#
_symmetry.space_group_name_H-M   'P 1'
#
loop_
_entity.id
_entity.type
_entity.pdbx_description
1 polymer ?
#
loop_
_entity_poly.entity_id
_entity_poly.type
_entity_poly.pdbx_seq_one_letter_code
_entity_poly.pdbx_strand_id
1 'polypeptide(L)'
;MKLLKLLGLSICFTGISLVLSPLSSAEPTNKIVGNCGTESCKTLWKKLQSNFPETTQDYQKQCSPPQRLGLLVHSNEDQSKVVYFTCWEAKIERGERLGIALGVLPFPGYEQEFGVKIASDDSKIQAILKQNSQQVERMSFKCATHGGDINILVSEDGKETVTLQCYFQTGVILFDSNRDGVFDGQYTRGAGIDFTEELKL
;
A
#
# COMPACT_ATOMS: atom_id res chain seq x y z
N MET A 1 -51.07 51.24 55.66
CA MET A 1 -49.80 51.92 55.99
C MET A 1 -48.80 50.94 56.60
N LYS A 2 -47.79 50.53 55.83
CA LYS A 2 -46.37 50.45 56.22
C LYS A 2 -45.59 49.84 55.05
N LEU A 3 -44.83 50.70 54.38
CA LEU A 3 -43.79 50.37 53.41
C LEU A 3 -42.72 49.48 54.06
N LEU A 4 -42.22 48.46 53.37
CA LEU A 4 -40.85 48.00 53.57
C LEU A 4 -40.22 47.51 52.26
N LYS A 5 -39.43 48.43 51.70
CA LYS A 5 -38.13 48.34 51.01
C LYS A 5 -37.81 47.11 50.13
N LEU A 6 -37.58 47.47 48.86
CA LEU A 6 -36.76 46.82 47.84
C LEU A 6 -35.55 46.04 48.36
N LEU A 7 -35.40 44.82 47.87
CA LEU A 7 -34.10 44.19 47.62
C LEU A 7 -33.96 44.01 46.10
N GLY A 8 -32.99 44.72 45.53
CA GLY A 8 -32.61 44.62 44.13
C GLY A 8 -31.93 43.28 43.86
N LEU A 9 -32.46 42.54 42.89
CA LEU A 9 -31.79 41.38 42.31
C LEU A 9 -31.14 41.85 41.00
N SER A 10 -29.85 42.13 41.06
CA SER A 10 -29.02 42.40 39.88
C SER A 10 -28.80 41.10 39.13
N ILE A 11 -29.56 40.87 38.05
CA ILE A 11 -29.36 39.73 37.15
C ILE A 11 -28.14 40.04 36.28
N CYS A 12 -26.97 39.53 36.68
CA CYS A 12 -25.81 39.48 35.80
C CYS A 12 -26.06 38.40 34.75
N PHE A 13 -26.39 38.79 33.52
CA PHE A 13 -26.28 37.93 32.35
C PHE A 13 -24.80 37.67 32.07
N THR A 14 -24.20 36.68 32.73
CA THR A 14 -22.95 36.10 32.24
C THR A 14 -23.30 35.22 31.05
N GLY A 15 -23.11 35.78 29.85
CA GLY A 15 -23.16 35.02 28.61
C GLY A 15 -22.13 33.90 28.65
N ILE A 16 -22.61 32.67 28.83
CA ILE A 16 -21.80 31.48 28.64
C ILE A 16 -21.67 31.33 27.12
N SER A 17 -20.58 31.85 26.55
CA SER A 17 -20.12 31.43 25.23
C SER A 17 -19.70 29.97 25.36
N LEU A 18 -20.65 29.06 25.11
CA LEU A 18 -20.37 27.66 24.82
C LEU A 18 -19.58 27.62 23.51
N VAL A 19 -18.25 27.70 23.63
CA VAL A 19 -17.35 27.34 22.54
C VAL A 19 -17.46 25.82 22.39
N LEU A 20 -18.42 25.37 21.58
CA LEU A 20 -18.43 24.02 21.03
C LEU A 20 -17.20 23.90 20.15
N SER A 21 -16.08 23.49 20.75
CA SER A 21 -14.98 22.93 19.99
C SER A 21 -15.55 21.68 19.32
N PRO A 22 -15.52 21.56 17.98
CA PRO A 22 -15.89 20.29 17.36
C PRO A 22 -14.90 19.27 17.91
N LEU A 23 -15.40 18.22 18.58
CA LEU A 23 -14.61 17.03 18.78
C LEU A 23 -14.25 16.56 17.39
N SER A 24 -13.02 16.87 16.95
CA SER A 24 -12.38 16.17 15.86
C SER A 24 -12.25 14.73 16.37
N SER A 25 -13.27 13.92 16.08
CA SER A 25 -13.17 12.47 16.13
C SER A 25 -12.14 12.12 15.08
N ALA A 26 -10.86 12.20 15.43
CA ALA A 26 -9.80 11.68 14.60
C ALA A 26 -10.17 10.23 14.31
N GLU A 27 -10.48 9.92 13.06
CA GLU A 27 -10.76 8.56 12.65
C GLU A 27 -9.62 7.68 13.16
N PRO A 28 -9.91 6.48 13.69
CA PRO A 28 -8.87 5.60 14.20
C PRO A 28 -7.86 5.34 13.08
N THR A 29 -6.66 5.91 13.22
CA THR A 29 -5.59 5.69 12.26
C THR A 29 -5.04 4.29 12.46
N ASN A 30 -4.88 3.53 11.36
CA ASN A 30 -4.22 2.23 11.41
C ASN A 30 -2.91 2.30 12.20
N LYS A 31 -2.71 1.33 13.09
CA LYS A 31 -1.40 1.16 13.71
C LYS A 31 -0.42 0.66 12.65
N ILE A 32 0.69 1.38 12.49
CA ILE A 32 1.76 1.02 11.54
C ILE A 32 2.89 0.32 12.31
N VAL A 33 3.33 -0.85 11.83
CA VAL A 33 4.32 -1.73 12.47
C VAL A 33 5.32 -2.27 11.44
N GLY A 34 6.36 -2.98 11.90
CA GLY A 34 7.34 -3.64 11.05
C GLY A 34 8.74 -3.02 11.13
N ASN A 35 9.59 -3.39 10.19
CA ASN A 35 10.98 -2.96 10.10
C ASN A 35 11.17 -2.02 8.89
N CYS A 36 11.34 -0.73 9.19
CA CYS A 36 11.41 0.33 8.18
C CYS A 36 12.84 0.86 7.96
N GLY A 37 13.85 0.08 8.36
CA GLY A 37 15.25 0.46 8.25
C GLY A 37 15.62 1.58 9.21
N THR A 38 16.23 2.64 8.69
CA THR A 38 16.79 3.74 9.50
C THR A 38 15.75 4.76 9.98
N GLU A 39 14.53 4.75 9.44
CA GLU A 39 13.45 5.67 9.83
C GLU A 39 12.27 4.93 10.46
N SER A 40 11.42 5.66 11.20
CA SER A 40 10.20 5.07 11.74
C SER A 40 9.22 4.71 10.62
N CYS A 41 8.48 3.62 10.78
CA CYS A 41 7.48 3.20 9.79
C CYS A 41 6.40 4.24 9.52
N LYS A 42 6.05 5.07 10.52
CA LYS A 42 5.11 6.18 10.32
C LYS A 42 5.68 7.26 9.39
N THR A 43 6.98 7.50 9.43
CA THR A 43 7.64 8.49 8.56
C THR A 43 7.74 7.95 7.14
N LEU A 44 8.19 6.68 6.99
CA LEU A 44 8.26 6.01 5.71
C LEU A 44 6.88 5.97 5.04
N TRP A 45 5.84 5.59 5.79
CA TRP A 45 4.46 5.56 5.29
C TRP A 45 4.00 6.91 4.74
N LYS A 46 4.29 8.02 5.41
CA LYS A 46 3.93 9.35 4.92
C LYS A 46 4.61 9.71 3.60
N LYS A 47 5.89 9.34 3.44
CA LYS A 47 6.61 9.53 2.18
C LYS A 47 5.98 8.73 1.05
N LEU A 48 5.66 7.46 1.32
CA LEU A 48 4.98 6.58 0.36
C LEU A 48 3.60 7.12 -0.04
N GLN A 49 2.83 7.66 0.92
CA GLN A 49 1.54 8.31 0.62
C GLN A 49 1.69 9.54 -0.28
N SER A 50 2.77 10.29 -0.13
CA SER A 50 3.07 11.44 -0.98
C SER A 50 3.49 11.02 -2.38
N ASN A 51 4.30 9.97 -2.50
CA ASN A 51 4.84 9.52 -3.79
C ASN A 51 3.83 8.67 -4.58
N PHE A 52 3.00 7.87 -3.88
CA PHE A 52 2.09 6.88 -4.45
C PHE A 52 0.69 6.97 -3.81
N PRO A 53 -0.02 8.11 -3.94
CA PRO A 53 -1.27 8.35 -3.21
C PRO A 53 -2.37 7.35 -3.56
N GLU A 54 -2.51 6.95 -4.82
CA GLU A 54 -3.56 6.02 -5.26
C GLU A 54 -3.33 4.62 -4.68
N THR A 55 -2.12 4.07 -4.85
CA THR A 55 -1.77 2.73 -4.36
C THR A 55 -1.85 2.66 -2.84
N THR A 56 -1.33 3.66 -2.14
CA THR A 56 -1.37 3.69 -0.68
C THR A 56 -2.79 3.87 -0.14
N GLN A 57 -3.65 4.64 -0.82
CA GLN A 57 -5.07 4.74 -0.47
C GLN A 57 -5.76 3.38 -0.60
N ASP A 58 -5.45 2.62 -1.65
CA ASP A 58 -6.01 1.28 -1.83
C ASP A 58 -5.56 0.33 -0.71
N TYR A 59 -4.27 0.33 -0.34
CA TYR A 59 -3.78 -0.45 0.80
C TYR A 59 -4.46 -0.07 2.13
N GLN A 60 -4.78 1.21 2.34
CA GLN A 60 -5.55 1.64 3.52
C GLN A 60 -7.00 1.17 3.51
N LYS A 61 -7.62 1.06 2.33
CA LYS A 61 -8.98 0.50 2.21
C LYS A 61 -8.97 -1.00 2.48
N GLN A 62 -7.97 -1.71 1.96
CA GLN A 62 -7.81 -3.16 2.16
C GLN A 62 -7.42 -3.52 3.59
N CYS A 63 -6.70 -2.63 4.29
CA CYS A 63 -6.28 -2.82 5.67
C CYS A 63 -6.88 -1.74 6.55
N SER A 64 -8.01 -2.00 7.20
CA SER A 64 -8.73 -1.00 7.98
C SER A 64 -8.67 -1.29 9.48
N PRO A 65 -8.85 -0.30 10.36
CA PRO A 65 -8.85 -0.56 11.80
C PRO A 65 -9.93 -1.59 12.15
N PRO A 66 -9.66 -2.57 13.03
CA PRO A 66 -8.55 -2.61 13.99
C PRO A 66 -7.25 -3.27 13.48
N GLN A 67 -7.17 -3.62 12.20
CA GLN A 67 -5.99 -4.24 11.60
C GLN A 67 -4.79 -3.27 11.62
N ARG A 68 -3.60 -3.82 11.39
CA ARG A 68 -2.34 -3.07 11.44
C ARG A 68 -1.62 -3.15 10.10
N LEU A 69 -1.15 -2.01 9.63
CA LEU A 69 -0.35 -1.94 8.41
C LEU A 69 1.10 -2.24 8.75
N GLY A 70 1.59 -3.38 8.26
CA GLY A 70 2.99 -3.81 8.34
C GLY A 70 3.80 -3.28 7.16
N LEU A 71 4.98 -2.74 7.44
CA LEU A 71 5.97 -2.32 6.46
C LEU A 71 7.28 -3.08 6.71
N LEU A 72 7.81 -3.70 5.66
CA LEU A 72 9.14 -4.31 5.68
C LEU A 72 9.99 -3.73 4.56
N VAL A 73 11.06 -3.04 4.93
CA VAL A 73 12.09 -2.61 3.98
C VAL A 73 13.00 -3.78 3.67
N HIS A 74 13.14 -4.07 2.37
CA HIS A 74 14.05 -5.07 1.86
C HIS A 74 14.99 -4.45 0.82
N SER A 75 16.22 -4.95 0.75
CA SER A 75 17.22 -4.50 -0.23
C SER A 75 17.78 -5.74 -0.91
N ASN A 76 17.63 -5.80 -2.23
CA ASN A 76 18.23 -6.86 -3.03
C ASN A 76 19.69 -6.51 -3.35
N GLU A 77 20.48 -7.51 -3.71
CA GLU A 77 21.90 -7.36 -4.06
C GLU A 77 22.13 -6.40 -5.26
N ASP A 78 21.12 -6.26 -6.13
CA ASP A 78 21.13 -5.40 -7.32
C ASP A 78 20.78 -3.92 -7.03
N GLN A 79 20.93 -3.46 -5.80
CA GLN A 79 20.62 -2.08 -5.34
C GLN A 79 19.13 -1.67 -5.42
N SER A 80 18.22 -2.55 -5.82
CA SER A 80 16.80 -2.27 -5.69
C SER A 80 16.38 -2.36 -4.23
N LYS A 81 15.69 -1.31 -3.75
CA LYS A 81 15.19 -1.21 -2.39
C LYS A 81 13.69 -1.02 -2.41
N VAL A 82 12.98 -1.91 -1.72
CA VAL A 82 11.52 -1.98 -1.77
C VAL A 82 10.93 -2.00 -0.36
N VAL A 83 9.64 -1.72 -0.30
CA VAL A 83 8.81 -1.82 0.90
C VAL A 83 7.70 -2.82 0.63
N TYR A 84 7.70 -3.93 1.34
CA TYR A 84 6.59 -4.88 1.36
C TYR A 84 5.52 -4.42 2.34
N PHE A 85 4.26 -4.56 1.94
CA PHE A 85 3.11 -4.21 2.75
C PHE A 85 2.33 -5.46 3.16
N THR A 86 1.98 -5.53 4.43
CA THR A 86 1.16 -6.61 4.98
C THR A 86 0.03 -6.01 5.79
N CYS A 87 -1.18 -6.53 5.64
CA CYS A 87 -2.25 -6.25 6.58
C CYS A 87 -2.28 -7.31 7.66
N TRP A 88 -1.95 -6.91 8.89
CA TRP A 88 -1.91 -7.80 10.03
C TRP A 88 -3.22 -7.76 10.81
N GLU A 89 -3.73 -8.93 11.16
CA GLU A 89 -4.88 -9.05 12.03
C GLU A 89 -4.64 -8.39 13.39
N ALA A 90 -5.72 -7.86 13.97
CA ALA A 90 -5.66 -7.28 15.31
C ALA A 90 -5.43 -8.37 16.37
N LYS A 91 -6.08 -9.52 16.14
CA LYS A 91 -6.07 -10.68 17.02
C LYS A 91 -4.76 -11.48 16.87
N ILE A 92 -4.38 -12.14 17.94
CA ILE A 92 -3.31 -13.13 17.97
C ILE A 92 -3.96 -14.48 18.24
N GLU A 93 -3.66 -15.47 17.41
CA GLU A 93 -4.17 -16.83 17.52
C GLU A 93 -3.01 -17.80 17.65
N ARG A 94 -3.05 -18.69 18.66
CA ARG A 94 -2.01 -19.70 18.90
C ARG A 94 -0.59 -19.14 19.03
N GLY A 95 -0.48 -17.91 19.52
CA GLY A 95 0.80 -17.21 19.72
C GLY A 95 1.23 -16.36 18.53
N GLU A 96 0.59 -16.51 17.38
CA GLU A 96 0.96 -15.86 16.12
C GLU A 96 -0.08 -14.84 15.69
N ARG A 97 0.38 -13.87 14.91
CA ARG A 97 -0.49 -12.94 14.21
C ARG A 97 -0.50 -13.28 12.74
N LEU A 98 -1.70 -13.49 12.19
CA LEU A 98 -1.87 -13.72 10.77
C LEU A 98 -1.95 -12.40 10.02
N GLY A 99 -1.49 -12.41 8.77
CA GLY A 99 -1.61 -11.27 7.88
C GLY A 99 -1.70 -11.66 6.42
N ILE A 100 -2.12 -10.70 5.60
CA ILE A 100 -2.26 -10.86 4.15
C ILE A 100 -1.33 -9.85 3.48
N ALA A 101 -0.55 -10.31 2.50
CA ALA A 101 0.27 -9.43 1.67
C ALA A 101 -0.63 -8.48 0.85
N LEU A 102 -0.32 -7.18 0.88
CA LEU A 102 -1.06 -6.16 0.13
C LEU A 102 -0.37 -5.80 -1.19
N GLY A 103 0.97 -5.77 -1.19
CA GLY A 103 1.77 -5.45 -2.35
C GLY A 103 3.14 -4.88 -1.98
N VAL A 104 3.75 -4.19 -2.94
CA VAL A 104 5.12 -3.70 -2.89
C VAL A 104 5.19 -2.29 -3.48
N LEU A 105 6.04 -1.43 -2.92
CA LEU A 105 6.40 -0.13 -3.51
C LEU A 105 7.92 0.05 -3.46
N PRO A 106 8.49 0.89 -4.34
CA PRO A 106 9.88 1.31 -4.18
C PRO A 106 10.07 2.04 -2.86
N PHE A 107 11.24 1.85 -2.27
CA PHE A 107 11.69 2.75 -1.21
C PHE A 107 11.90 4.16 -1.80
N PRO A 108 11.51 5.24 -1.09
CA PRO A 108 11.68 6.59 -1.62
C PRO A 108 13.12 6.88 -2.06
N GLY A 109 13.30 7.32 -3.31
CA GLY A 109 14.59 7.53 -3.96
C GLY A 109 15.09 6.35 -4.81
N TYR A 110 14.37 5.23 -4.84
CA TYR A 110 14.67 4.04 -5.65
C TYR A 110 13.58 3.75 -6.70
N GLU A 111 12.86 4.79 -7.12
CA GLU A 111 11.74 4.65 -8.06
C GLU A 111 12.21 4.25 -9.47
N GLN A 112 13.42 4.63 -9.89
CA GLN A 112 13.94 4.35 -11.22
C GLN A 112 14.35 2.89 -11.40
N GLU A 113 14.78 2.24 -10.33
CA GLU A 113 15.16 0.83 -10.30
C GLU A 113 13.95 -0.10 -10.08
N PHE A 114 12.77 0.46 -9.86
CA PHE A 114 11.56 -0.28 -9.57
C PHE A 114 10.76 -0.59 -10.82
N GLY A 115 10.34 -1.84 -10.93
CA GLY A 115 9.65 -2.36 -12.10
C GLY A 115 10.16 -3.74 -12.44
N VAL A 116 9.36 -4.49 -13.19
CA VAL A 116 9.81 -5.74 -13.81
C VAL A 116 10.61 -5.41 -15.05
N LYS A 117 11.82 -5.97 -15.20
CA LYS A 117 12.63 -5.79 -16.42
C LYS A 117 11.98 -6.56 -17.57
N ILE A 118 11.51 -5.85 -18.59
CA ILE A 118 10.87 -6.45 -19.77
C ILE A 118 11.84 -6.33 -20.95
N ALA A 119 12.34 -7.45 -21.44
CA ALA A 119 13.23 -7.52 -22.60
C ALA A 119 13.03 -8.83 -23.36
N SER A 120 13.36 -8.82 -24.64
CA SER A 120 13.38 -10.00 -25.53
C SER A 120 14.66 -10.04 -26.36
N ASP A 121 15.17 -11.22 -26.70
CA ASP A 121 16.30 -11.32 -27.65
C ASP A 121 15.84 -11.21 -29.11
N ASP A 122 14.54 -11.27 -29.38
CA ASP A 122 13.97 -11.08 -30.71
C ASP A 122 13.93 -9.59 -31.07
N SER A 123 14.64 -9.22 -32.14
CA SER A 123 14.73 -7.83 -32.61
C SER A 123 13.39 -7.19 -33.00
N LYS A 124 12.42 -7.97 -33.50
CA LYS A 124 11.07 -7.47 -33.82
C LYS A 124 10.30 -7.16 -32.55
N ILE A 125 10.30 -8.09 -31.58
CA ILE A 125 9.64 -7.88 -30.28
C ILE A 125 10.28 -6.68 -29.58
N GLN A 126 11.60 -6.55 -29.61
CA GLN A 126 12.30 -5.39 -29.08
C GLN A 126 11.88 -4.07 -29.73
N ALA A 127 11.64 -4.05 -31.04
CA ALA A 127 11.13 -2.86 -31.72
C ALA A 127 9.71 -2.51 -31.23
N ILE A 128 8.84 -3.51 -31.09
CA ILE A 128 7.46 -3.33 -30.57
C ILE A 128 7.49 -2.81 -29.13
N LEU A 129 8.33 -3.37 -28.26
CA LEU A 129 8.49 -2.90 -26.88
C LEU A 129 8.92 -1.43 -26.84
N LYS A 130 9.90 -1.03 -27.67
CA LYS A 130 10.37 0.36 -27.75
C LYS A 130 9.30 1.31 -28.25
N GLN A 131 8.54 0.91 -29.28
CA GLN A 131 7.42 1.68 -29.83
C GLN A 131 6.29 1.89 -28.80
N ASN A 132 6.12 0.95 -27.87
CA ASN A 132 5.11 1.00 -26.80
C ASN A 132 5.70 1.33 -25.43
N SER A 133 6.84 2.03 -25.37
CA SER A 133 7.61 2.27 -24.13
C SER A 133 6.78 2.73 -22.94
N GLN A 134 5.87 3.69 -23.11
CA GLN A 134 5.02 4.17 -22.02
C GLN A 134 4.08 3.09 -21.46
N GLN A 135 3.52 2.25 -22.34
CA GLN A 135 2.66 1.14 -21.93
C GLN A 135 3.47 0.05 -21.23
N VAL A 136 4.67 -0.25 -21.76
CA VAL A 136 5.63 -1.20 -21.17
C VAL A 136 6.06 -0.74 -19.78
N GLU A 137 6.41 0.53 -19.60
CA GLU A 137 6.80 1.11 -18.31
C GLU A 137 5.65 1.04 -17.29
N ARG A 138 4.44 1.42 -17.70
CA ARG A 138 3.25 1.32 -16.85
C ARG A 138 2.98 -0.12 -16.40
N MET A 139 3.11 -1.09 -17.32
CA MET A 139 2.90 -2.50 -17.00
C MET A 139 4.00 -3.06 -16.11
N SER A 140 5.25 -2.69 -16.38
CA SER A 140 6.41 -3.01 -15.54
C SER A 140 6.20 -2.54 -14.10
N PHE A 141 5.84 -1.25 -13.93
CA PHE A 141 5.58 -0.68 -12.61
C PHE A 141 4.39 -1.37 -11.92
N LYS A 142 3.24 -1.47 -12.60
CA LYS A 142 2.03 -2.07 -12.03
C LYS A 142 2.27 -3.51 -11.61
N CYS A 143 2.94 -4.31 -12.44
CA CYS A 143 3.24 -5.69 -12.09
C CYS A 143 4.17 -5.81 -10.88
N ALA A 144 5.19 -4.95 -10.81
CA ALA A 144 6.09 -4.90 -9.66
C ALA A 144 5.35 -4.53 -8.35
N THR A 145 4.30 -3.71 -8.40
CA THR A 145 3.49 -3.42 -7.19
C THR A 145 2.76 -4.63 -6.62
N HIS A 146 2.58 -5.67 -7.43
CA HIS A 146 2.03 -6.96 -6.99
C HIS A 146 3.14 -7.98 -6.64
N GLY A 147 4.41 -7.62 -6.76
CA GLY A 147 5.53 -8.56 -6.65
C GLY A 147 5.49 -9.65 -7.74
N GLY A 148 4.97 -9.32 -8.91
CA GLY A 148 4.80 -10.24 -10.04
C GLY A 148 5.94 -10.23 -11.04
N ASP A 149 5.83 -11.14 -12.00
CA ASP A 149 6.71 -11.27 -13.17
C ASP A 149 5.91 -11.00 -14.46
N ILE A 150 6.61 -10.61 -15.52
CA ILE A 150 5.99 -10.35 -16.83
C ILE A 150 6.45 -11.38 -17.86
N ASN A 151 5.47 -12.00 -18.52
CA ASN A 151 5.67 -12.83 -19.70
C ASN A 151 5.33 -12.02 -20.97
N ILE A 152 6.11 -12.23 -22.02
CA ILE A 152 5.81 -11.72 -23.37
C ILE A 152 5.17 -12.86 -24.16
N LEU A 153 3.91 -12.70 -24.55
CA LEU A 153 3.15 -13.67 -25.32
C LEU A 153 3.04 -13.18 -26.77
N VAL A 154 3.34 -14.07 -27.73
CA VAL A 154 3.27 -13.78 -29.17
C VAL A 154 2.25 -14.70 -29.81
N SER A 155 1.32 -14.15 -30.60
CA SER A 155 0.31 -14.98 -31.26
C SER A 155 0.89 -15.83 -32.38
N GLU A 156 0.45 -17.09 -32.45
CA GLU A 156 0.82 -18.03 -33.52
C GLU A 156 -0.13 -17.93 -34.73
N ASP A 157 -1.17 -17.11 -34.65
CA ASP A 157 -2.29 -17.05 -35.61
C ASP A 157 -2.03 -16.24 -36.89
N GLY A 158 -0.77 -15.86 -37.14
CA GLY A 158 -0.36 -15.11 -38.32
C GLY A 158 -0.73 -13.63 -38.31
N LYS A 159 -1.33 -13.11 -37.23
CA LYS A 159 -1.58 -11.67 -37.02
C LYS A 159 -0.50 -10.97 -36.18
N GLU A 160 0.55 -11.71 -35.78
CA GLU A 160 1.67 -11.29 -34.92
C GLU A 160 1.21 -10.28 -33.85
N THR A 161 0.39 -10.69 -32.87
CA THR A 161 0.12 -9.82 -31.71
C THR A 161 1.15 -10.06 -30.62
N VAL A 162 1.56 -8.98 -29.93
CA VAL A 162 2.45 -9.06 -28.75
C VAL A 162 1.66 -8.61 -27.53
N THR A 163 1.56 -9.49 -26.54
CA THR A 163 0.84 -9.23 -25.28
C THR A 163 1.80 -9.31 -24.11
N LEU A 164 1.73 -8.34 -23.21
CA LEU A 164 2.38 -8.41 -21.90
C LEU A 164 1.40 -9.03 -20.90
N GLN A 165 1.82 -10.10 -20.24
CA GLN A 165 1.07 -10.75 -19.16
C GLN A 165 1.82 -10.54 -17.85
N CYS A 166 1.21 -9.83 -16.89
CA CYS A 166 1.70 -9.84 -15.51
C CYS A 166 1.11 -11.03 -14.77
N TYR A 167 1.96 -11.83 -14.11
CA TYR A 167 1.57 -12.96 -13.27
C TYR A 167 2.09 -12.77 -11.85
N PHE A 168 1.24 -12.98 -10.84
CA PHE A 168 1.61 -12.84 -9.42
C PHE A 168 0.74 -13.73 -8.52
N GLN A 169 1.15 -13.88 -7.26
CA GLN A 169 0.38 -14.60 -6.23
C GLN A 169 -0.42 -13.61 -5.38
N THR A 170 -1.69 -13.91 -5.11
CA THR A 170 -2.52 -13.17 -4.14
C THR A 170 -3.09 -14.08 -3.06
N GLY A 171 -3.53 -13.52 -1.94
CA GLY A 171 -4.10 -14.30 -0.83
C GLY A 171 -3.05 -15.14 -0.09
N VAL A 172 -1.78 -14.72 -0.14
CA VAL A 172 -0.69 -15.28 0.67
C VAL A 172 -0.98 -14.99 2.14
N ILE A 173 -1.12 -16.04 2.95
CA ILE A 173 -1.30 -15.91 4.41
C ILE A 173 0.08 -15.96 5.06
N LEU A 174 0.47 -14.85 5.68
CA LEU A 174 1.71 -14.67 6.43
C LEU A 174 1.47 -14.87 7.93
N PHE A 175 2.50 -15.22 8.67
CA PHE A 175 2.47 -15.25 10.13
C PHE A 175 3.63 -14.46 10.74
N ASP A 176 3.36 -13.85 11.90
CA ASP A 176 4.29 -13.11 12.75
C ASP A 176 4.19 -13.68 14.17
N SER A 177 5.19 -14.46 14.57
CA SER A 177 5.27 -15.17 15.84
C SER A 177 5.89 -14.29 16.93
N ASN A 178 6.76 -13.35 16.57
CA ASN A 178 7.52 -12.51 17.50
C ASN A 178 6.86 -11.13 17.79
N ARG A 179 5.84 -10.76 17.00
CA ARG A 179 4.98 -9.56 17.08
C ARG A 179 5.66 -8.24 16.70
N ASP A 180 6.73 -8.29 15.92
CA ASP A 180 7.44 -7.11 15.43
C ASP A 180 6.76 -6.49 14.18
N GLY A 181 5.78 -7.18 13.58
CA GLY A 181 5.09 -6.75 12.37
C GLY A 181 5.83 -7.09 11.07
N VAL A 182 6.82 -7.97 11.14
CA VAL A 182 7.51 -8.62 10.03
C VAL A 182 7.07 -10.08 9.99
N PHE A 183 6.92 -10.65 8.79
CA PHE A 183 6.54 -12.05 8.68
C PHE A 183 7.73 -12.96 9.02
N ASP A 184 7.48 -13.96 9.86
CA ASP A 184 8.42 -15.05 10.16
C ASP A 184 8.28 -16.20 9.14
N GLY A 185 7.19 -16.21 8.37
CA GLY A 185 6.94 -17.16 7.29
C GLY A 185 5.54 -17.04 6.70
N GLN A 186 5.14 -18.07 5.94
CA GLN A 186 3.85 -18.15 5.27
C GLN A 186 3.18 -19.51 5.47
N TYR A 187 1.85 -19.52 5.62
CA TYR A 187 1.03 -20.73 5.71
C TYR A 187 0.55 -21.21 4.34
N THR A 188 0.27 -20.28 3.43
CA THR A 188 -0.22 -20.59 2.09
C THR A 188 0.57 -19.79 1.06
N ARG A 189 0.65 -20.31 -0.17
CA ARG A 189 1.21 -19.57 -1.32
C ARG A 189 0.18 -18.70 -2.02
N GLY A 190 -1.08 -18.73 -1.57
CA GLY A 190 -2.16 -18.03 -2.24
C GLY A 190 -2.59 -18.69 -3.55
N ALA A 191 -3.14 -17.89 -4.45
CA ALA A 191 -3.54 -18.27 -5.80
C ALA A 191 -2.84 -17.37 -6.83
N GLY A 192 -2.46 -17.98 -7.97
CA GLY A 192 -1.93 -17.25 -9.11
C GLY A 192 -3.03 -16.47 -9.82
N ILE A 193 -2.77 -15.19 -10.08
CA ILE A 193 -3.63 -14.31 -10.88
C ILE A 193 -2.76 -13.65 -11.95
N ASP A 194 -3.37 -13.38 -13.10
CA ASP A 194 -2.76 -12.61 -14.15
C ASP A 194 -3.67 -11.48 -14.68
N PHE A 195 -3.04 -10.50 -15.32
CA PHE A 195 -3.72 -9.55 -16.20
C PHE A 195 -2.84 -9.25 -17.40
N THR A 196 -3.46 -8.93 -18.53
CA THR A 196 -2.79 -8.80 -19.81
C THR A 196 -3.03 -7.44 -20.45
N GLU A 197 -2.08 -7.01 -21.27
CA GLU A 197 -2.24 -5.87 -22.17
C GLU A 197 -1.59 -6.17 -23.53
N GLU A 198 -2.36 -6.01 -24.61
CA GLU A 198 -1.86 -6.10 -25.97
C GLU A 198 -1.09 -4.81 -26.33
N LEU A 199 0.04 -4.97 -27.02
CA LEU A 199 0.87 -3.87 -27.53
C LEU A 199 0.48 -3.53 -28.97
N LYS A 200 0.58 -2.25 -29.31
CA LYS A 200 0.33 -1.80 -30.68
C LYS A 200 1.51 -2.22 -31.57
N LEU A 201 1.20 -2.82 -32.72
CA LEU A 201 2.19 -3.15 -33.74
C LEU A 201 2.65 -1.88 -34.48
#